data_AF-V4JG87-F1
#
_entry.id   AF-V4JG87-F1
#
_cell.length_a   1.000
_cell.length_b   1.000
_cell.length_c   1.000
_cell.angle_alpha   90.00
_cell.angle_beta   90.00
_cell.angle_gamma   90.00
#
_symmetry.space_group_name_H-M   'P 1'
#
loop_
_entity.id
_entity.type
_entity.pdbx_description
1 polymer ?
#
loop_
_entity_poly.entity_id
_entity_poly.type
_entity_poly.pdbx_seq_one_letter_code
_entity_poly.pdbx_strand_id
1 'polypeptide(L)' 'MGRGYTHIVCRRCGRRAFNVAKGYCAACGFGRSKRIRRYSWQNKKVNRVRVI' A
#
# COMPACT_ATOMS: atom_id res chain seq x y z
N MET A 1 10.10 19.61 -9.83
CA MET A 1 9.53 18.31 -9.39
C MET A 1 9.83 17.25 -10.44
N GLY A 2 10.79 16.35 -10.19
CA GLY A 2 11.16 15.31 -11.15
C GLY A 2 10.00 14.35 -11.45
N ARG A 3 9.89 13.91 -12.71
CA ARG A 3 8.91 12.94 -13.23
C ARG A 3 9.15 11.50 -12.72
N GLY A 4 9.59 11.34 -11.47
CA GLY A 4 9.81 10.03 -10.85
C GLY A 4 8.51 9.47 -10.29
N TYR A 5 8.17 8.22 -10.65
CA TYR A 5 7.05 7.54 -10.02
C TYR A 5 7.37 7.27 -8.55
N THR A 6 6.65 7.94 -7.64
CA THR A 6 6.80 7.73 -6.19
C THR A 6 6.31 6.34 -5.75
N HIS A 7 5.34 5.78 -6.47
CA HIS A 7 4.73 4.49 -6.15
C HIS A 7 4.71 3.54 -7.35
N ILE A 8 5.16 2.31 -7.12
CA ILE A 8 5.08 1.17 -8.06
C ILE A 8 4.05 0.15 -7.57
N VAL A 9 3.81 -0.87 -8.40
CA VAL A 9 2.94 -1.99 -8.06
C VAL A 9 3.56 -2.79 -6.92
N CYS A 10 2.77 -2.99 -5.86
CA CYS A 10 3.18 -3.77 -4.70
C CYS A 10 3.09 -5.26 -5.01
N ARG A 11 4.20 -5.98 -4.83
CA ARG A 11 4.29 -7.45 -5.02
C ARG A 11 3.33 -8.25 -4.13
N ARG A 12 2.92 -7.73 -2.96
CA ARG A 12 2.02 -8.44 -2.04
C ARG A 12 0.54 -8.23 -2.36
N CYS A 13 0.11 -7.01 -2.65
CA CYS A 13 -1.32 -6.68 -2.77
C CYS A 13 -1.75 -6.20 -4.17
N GLY A 14 -0.83 -6.15 -5.13
CA GLY A 14 -1.12 -5.75 -6.52
C GLY A 14 -1.60 -4.30 -6.68
N ARG A 15 -1.48 -3.45 -5.65
CA ARG A 15 -1.85 -2.03 -5.72
C ARG A 15 -0.63 -1.19 -6.08
N ARG A 16 -0.79 -0.12 -6.87
CA ARG A 16 0.25 0.89 -7.13
C ARG A 16 0.46 1.79 -5.92
N ALA A 17 0.99 1.20 -4.85
CA ALA A 17 1.12 1.83 -3.54
C ALA A 17 2.45 1.47 -2.86
N PHE A 18 3.37 0.79 -3.54
CA PHE A 18 4.70 0.51 -3.00
C PHE A 18 5.60 1.70 -3.28
N ASN A 19 6.04 2.37 -2.22
CA ASN A 19 6.95 3.50 -2.32
C ASN A 19 8.38 2.99 -2.55
N VAL A 20 8.99 3.37 -3.66
CA VAL A 20 10.33 2.89 -4.04
C VAL A 20 11.41 3.49 -3.15
N ALA A 21 11.34 4.80 -2.88
CA ALA A 21 12.32 5.49 -2.05
C ALA A 21 12.31 5.00 -0.59
N LYS A 22 11.13 4.67 -0.05
CA LYS A 22 10.98 4.22 1.34
C LYS A 22 10.92 2.70 1.51
N GLY A 23 10.85 1.94 0.42
CA GLY A 23 10.81 0.49 0.44
C GLY A 23 9.57 -0.15 1.08
N TYR A 24 8.44 0.56 1.20
CA TYR A 24 7.22 0.01 1.79
C TYR A 24 5.92 0.35 1.06
N CYS A 25 4.92 -0.52 1.21
CA CYS A 25 3.59 -0.33 0.66
C CYS A 25 2.67 0.45 1.60
N ALA A 26 2.18 1.59 1.13
CA ALA A 26 1.22 2.43 1.85
C ALA A 26 -0.16 1.75 2.00
N ALA A 27 -0.50 0.79 1.13
CA ALA A 27 -1.76 0.07 1.22
C ALA A 27 -1.71 -1.06 2.24
N CYS A 28 -0.85 -2.06 2.01
CA CYS A 28 -0.86 -3.30 2.79
C CYS A 28 0.26 -3.39 3.85
N GLY A 29 1.19 -2.43 3.90
CA GLY A 29 2.32 -2.46 4.84
C GLY A 29 3.49 -3.36 4.42
N PHE A 30 3.45 -3.98 3.22
CA PHE A 30 4.55 -4.78 2.69
C PHE A 30 5.88 -4.01 2.72
N GLY A 31 6.96 -4.63 3.15
CA GLY A 31 8.28 -3.99 3.37
C GLY A 31 8.46 -3.42 4.78
N ARG A 32 7.39 -2.94 5.43
CA ARG A 32 7.43 -2.44 6.82
C ARG A 32 6.96 -3.49 7.85
N SER A 33 5.99 -4.32 7.47
CA SER A 33 5.39 -5.32 8.36
C SER A 33 5.13 -6.65 7.66
N LYS A 34 5.27 -7.75 8.43
CA LYS A 34 4.81 -9.07 8.00
C LYS A 34 3.27 -9.12 7.93
N ARG A 35 2.58 -8.45 8.86
CA ARG A 35 1.13 -8.33 8.90
C ARG A 35 0.59 -7.32 7.88
N ILE A 36 -0.69 -7.48 7.53
CA ILE A 36 -1.42 -6.53 6.69
C ILE A 36 -1.73 -5.26 7.50
N ARG A 37 -1.41 -4.09 6.94
CA ARG A 37 -1.81 -2.80 7.49
C ARG A 37 -3.33 -2.66 7.46
N ARG A 38 -3.94 -2.48 8.64
CA ARG A 38 -5.35 -2.21 8.82
C ARG A 38 -5.53 -1.20 9.96
N TYR A 39 -6.42 -0.24 9.78
CA TYR A 39 -6.90 0.61 10.88
C TYR A 39 -8.41 0.38 11.09
N SER A 40 -8.91 0.67 12.29
CA SER A 40 -10.33 0.61 12.62
C SER A 40 -11.16 1.55 11.75
N TRP A 41 -10.67 2.77 11.55
CA TRP A 41 -11.29 3.82 10.73
C TRP A 41 -11.11 3.63 9.20
N GLN A 42 -10.41 2.58 8.75
CA GLN A 42 -10.19 2.36 7.32
C GLN A 42 -11.35 1.62 6.64
N ASN A 43 -12.06 2.35 5.78
CA ASN A 43 -13.15 1.83 4.94
C ASN A 43 -12.63 0.99 3.76
N LYS A 44 -11.43 1.29 3.27
CA LYS A 44 -10.82 0.58 2.13
C LYS A 44 -9.91 -0.53 2.62
N LYS A 45 -10.36 -1.77 2.51
CA LYS A 45 -9.54 -2.94 2.82
C LYS A 45 -8.52 -3.23 1.70
N VAL A 46 -7.58 -4.12 2.00
CA VAL A 46 -6.51 -4.52 1.05
C VAL A 46 -7.06 -5.30 -0.14
N ASN A 47 -8.13 -6.07 0.07
CA ASN A 47 -8.90 -6.76 -0.97
C ASN A 47 -9.77 -5.83 -1.85
N ARG A 48 -9.55 -4.50 -1.79
CA ARG A 48 -10.29 -3.48 -2.57
C ARG A 48 -11.79 -3.36 -2.27
N VAL A 49 -12.32 -4.17 -1.35
CA VAL A 49 -13.67 -4.01 -0.80
C VAL A 49 -13.73 -2.69 -0.02
N ARG A 50 -14.77 -1.89 -0.30
CA ARG A 50 -15.14 -0.73 0.49
C ARG A 50 -16.25 -1.17 1.43
N VAL A 51 -16.00 -1.05 2.73
CA VAL A 51 -17.05 -1.18 3.74
C VAL A 51 -17.61 0.23 3.89
N ILE A 52 -18.77 0.46 3.29
CA ILE A 52 -19.61 1.64 3.51
C ILE A 52 -20.73 1.16 4.42
#